data_AF-A0A559VBP7-F1
#
_entry.id   AF-A0A559VBP7-F1
#
_cell.length_a   1.000
_cell.length_b   1.000
_cell.length_c   1.000
_cell.angle_alpha   90.00
_cell.angle_beta   90.00
_cell.angle_gamma   90.00
#
_symmetry.space_group_name_H-M   'P 1'
#
loop_
_entity.id
_entity.type
_entity.pdbx_description
1 polymer ?
#
loop_
_entity_poly.entity_id
_entity_poly.type
_entity_poly.pdbx_seq_one_letter_code
_entity_poly.pdbx_strand_id
1 'polypeptide(L)' 'MDGWLGGLHVHRMERGQVPVADLLCTRCGLHRRATGHRQVADFLASNPIEQHQDVCPAREDHP' A
#
# COMPACT_ATOMS: atom_id res chain seq x y z
N MET A 1 10.80 5.95 -12.00
CA MET A 1 10.34 6.54 -10.73
C MET A 1 9.58 5.46 -10.00
N ASP A 2 10.26 4.68 -9.17
CA ASP A 2 9.63 3.82 -8.15
C ASP A 2 9.28 4.71 -6.97
N GLY A 3 8.11 5.34 -7.05
CA GLY A 3 7.66 6.36 -6.11
C GLY A 3 6.71 5.78 -5.08
N TRP A 4 7.03 5.93 -3.80
CA TRP A 4 6.08 5.68 -2.71
C TRP A 4 5.14 6.90 -2.58
N LEU A 5 3.83 6.67 -2.70
CA LEU A 5 2.80 7.68 -2.46
C LEU A 5 2.13 7.39 -1.11
N GLY A 6 2.39 8.20 -0.08
CA GLY A 6 1.75 8.03 1.22
C GLY A 6 1.99 6.65 1.87
N GLY A 7 3.14 6.03 1.58
CA GLY A 7 3.45 4.68 2.03
C GLY A 7 2.95 3.57 1.10
N LEU A 8 2.35 3.88 -0.06
CA LEU A 8 1.98 2.89 -1.08
C LEU A 8 2.96 2.91 -2.25
N HIS A 9 3.40 1.74 -2.70
CA HIS A 9 4.25 1.58 -3.87
C HIS A 9 3.70 0.51 -4.81
N VAL A 10 3.56 0.84 -6.09
CA VAL A 10 3.09 -0.08 -7.12
C VAL A 10 4.19 -0.25 -8.16
N HIS A 11 4.61 -1.49 -8.40
CA HIS A 11 5.70 -1.81 -9.33
C HIS A 11 5.38 -3.05 -10.16
N ARG A 12 6.25 -3.35 -11.14
CA ARG A 12 6.12 -4.49 -12.08
C ARG A 12 4.83 -4.46 -12.90
N MET A 13 4.46 -3.26 -13.36
CA MET A 13 3.23 -3.02 -14.13
C MET A 13 3.40 -3.27 -15.64
N GLU A 14 4.59 -3.64 -16.12
CA GLU A 14 4.82 -3.87 -17.55
C GLU A 14 4.24 -5.22 -18.01
N ARG A 15 3.94 -5.31 -19.32
CA ARG A 15 3.28 -6.47 -19.91
C ARG A 15 4.12 -7.75 -19.70
N GLY A 16 3.52 -8.77 -19.10
CA GLY A 16 4.17 -10.05 -18.82
C GLY A 16 4.82 -10.14 -17.43
N GLN A 17 4.87 -9.03 -16.68
CA GLN A 17 5.24 -9.05 -15.27
C GLN A 17 4.01 -9.28 -14.38
N VAL A 18 4.25 -9.78 -13.17
CA VAL A 18 3.23 -9.89 -12.14
C VAL A 18 3.25 -8.61 -11.31
N PRO A 19 2.19 -7.78 -11.36
CA PRO A 19 2.16 -6.51 -10.67
C PRO A 19 2.17 -6.73 -9.16
N VAL A 20 2.75 -5.77 -8.44
CA VAL A 20 2.83 -5.80 -6.99
C VAL A 20 2.46 -4.43 -6.44
N ALA A 21 1.66 -4.43 -5.38
CA ALA A 21 1.39 -3.25 -4.57
C ALA A 21 1.84 -3.51 -3.13
N ASP A 22 2.69 -2.64 -2.60
CA ASP A 22 3.21 -2.66 -1.24
C ASP A 22 2.66 -1.44 -0.48
N LEU A 23 2.01 -1.64 0.66
CA LEU A 23 1.68 -0.58 1.61
C LEU A 23 2.61 -0.72 2.82
N LEU A 24 3.37 0.31 3.13
CA LEU A 24 4.24 0.44 4.29
C LEU A 24 3.87 1.70 5.08
N CYS A 25 3.50 1.52 6.35
CA CYS A 25 3.38 2.61 7.29
C CYS A 25 4.63 2.67 8.17
N THR A 26 5.42 3.73 8.03
CA THR A 26 6.64 3.91 8.84
C THR A 26 6.35 4.31 10.28
N ARG A 27 5.11 4.74 10.59
CA ARG A 27 4.71 5.13 11.96
C ARG A 27 4.43 3.91 12.85
N CYS A 28 3.65 2.96 12.35
CA CYS A 28 3.28 1.74 13.12
C CYS A 28 4.00 0.47 12.64
N GLY A 29 4.78 0.55 11.56
CA GLY A 29 5.49 -0.60 10.98
C GLY A 29 4.62 -1.55 10.16
N LEU A 30 3.35 -1.22 9.88
CA LEU A 30 2.49 -2.06 9.05
C LEU A 30 3.10 -2.24 7.65
N HIS A 31 3.25 -3.48 7.21
CA HIS A 31 3.52 -3.83 5.81
C HIS A 31 2.43 -4.77 5.28
N ARG A 32 1.79 -4.39 4.17
CA ARG A 32 0.86 -5.25 3.41
C ARG A 32 1.31 -5.31 1.96
N ARG A 33 1.18 -6.48 1.36
CA ARG A 33 1.51 -6.71 -0.05
C ARG A 33 0.36 -7.40 -0.77
N ALA A 34 0.01 -6.89 -1.95
CA ALA A 34 -0.85 -7.55 -2.92
C ALA A 34 -0.04 -7.87 -4.18
N THR A 35 -0.24 -9.08 -4.73
CA THR A 35 0.52 -9.57 -5.89
C THR A 35 -0.43 -10.13 -6.94
N GLY A 36 -0.24 -9.74 -8.20
CA GLY A 36 -1.05 -10.16 -9.34
C GLY A 36 -2.18 -9.19 -9.66
N HIS A 37 -2.56 -9.15 -10.93
CA HIS A 37 -3.42 -8.09 -11.49
C HIS A 37 -4.72 -7.89 -10.72
N ARG A 38 -5.47 -8.96 -10.44
CA ARG A 38 -6.74 -8.88 -9.73
C ARG A 38 -6.56 -8.39 -8.29
N GLN A 39 -5.60 -8.97 -7.56
CA GLN A 39 -5.36 -8.62 -6.16
C GLN A 39 -4.84 -7.19 -6.02
N VAL A 40 -3.96 -6.74 -6.93
CA VAL A 40 -3.50 -5.35 -6.95
C VAL A 40 -4.66 -4.39 -7.27
N ALA A 41 -5.50 -4.72 -8.25
CA ALA A 41 -6.66 -3.89 -8.57
C ALA A 41 -7.64 -3.80 -7.39
N ASP A 42 -7.99 -4.93 -6.78
CA ASP A 42 -8.86 -4.99 -5.60
C ASP A 42 -8.25 -4.22 -4.41
N PHE A 43 -6.93 -4.38 -4.18
CA PHE A 43 -6.21 -3.70 -3.11
C PHE A 43 -6.16 -2.19 -3.30
N LEU A 44 -5.97 -1.70 -4.53
CA LEU A 44 -5.97 -0.27 -4.83
C LEU A 44 -7.39 0.32 -4.77
N ALA A 45 -8.39 -0.41 -5.29
CA ALA A 45 -9.79 0.01 -5.26
C ALA A 45 -10.33 0.16 -3.84
N SER A 46 -9.73 -0.55 -2.87
CA SER A 46 -10.13 -0.46 -1.47
C SER A 46 -9.54 0.76 -0.73
N ASN A 47 -8.75 1.63 -1.38
CA ASN A 47 -8.04 2.75 -0.73
C ASN A 47 -7.22 2.31 0.51
N PRO A 48 -6.15 1.54 0.31
CA PRO A 48 -5.47 0.83 1.40
C PRO A 48 -4.76 1.77 2.38
N ILE A 49 -4.40 2.99 1.92
CA ILE A 49 -3.84 4.05 2.77
C ILE A 49 -4.91 4.55 3.76
N GLU A 50 -6.09 4.93 3.26
CA GLU A 50 -7.20 5.46 4.07
C GLU A 50 -7.67 4.42 5.08
N GLN A 51 -7.92 3.18 4.62
CA GLN A 51 -8.28 2.08 5.51
C GLN A 51 -7.27 1.86 6.63
N HIS A 52 -5.98 1.96 6.31
CA HIS A 52 -4.96 1.84 7.34
C HIS A 52 -4.97 3.03 8.31
N GLN A 53 -5.11 4.26 7.80
CA GLN A 53 -5.14 5.46 8.63
C GLN A 53 -6.27 5.42 9.67
N ASP A 54 -7.41 4.80 9.37
CA ASP A 54 -8.50 4.64 10.35
C ASP A 54 -8.21 3.69 11.50
N VAL A 55 -7.27 2.76 11.32
CA VAL A 55 -6.92 1.75 12.34
C VAL A 55 -5.46 1.86 12.79
N CYS A 56 -4.75 2.91 12.37
CA CYS A 56 -3.33 3.05 12.66
C CYS A 56 -3.14 3.37 14.15
N PRO A 57 -2.48 2.52 14.94
CA PRO A 57 -2.30 2.75 16.37
C PRO A 57 -1.40 3.97 16.65
N ALA A 58 -0.57 4.35 15.68
CA ALA A 58 0.29 5.54 15.73
C ALA A 58 -0.41 6.79 15.17
N ARG A 59 -1.73 6.77 14.97
CA ARG A 59 -2.51 7.96 14.55
C ARG A 59 -2.72 8.94 15.71
N GLU A 60 -2.84 8.43 16.93
CA GLU A 60 -3.12 9.21 18.14
C GLU A 60 -1.85 9.74 18.83
N ASP A 61 -0.67 9.30 18.39
CA ASP A 61 0.63 9.84 18.81
C ASP A 61 0.90 11.17 18.10
N HIS A 62 0.07 12.16 18.42
CA HIS A 62 0.27 13.56 18.10
C HIS A 62 0.67 14.24 19.43
N PRO A 63 1.94 14.66 19.62
CA PRO A 63 2.24 15.68 20.62
C PRO A 63 1.62 17.03 20.23
#